data_AF-A0A7I7NWV8-F1
#
_entry.id   AF-A0A7I7NWV8-F1
#
_cell.length_a   1.000
_cell.length_b   1.000
_cell.length_c   1.000
_cell.angle_alpha   90.00
_cell.angle_beta   90.00
_cell.angle_gamma   90.00
#
_symmetry.space_group_name_H-M   'P 1'
#
loop_
_entity.id
_entity.type
_entity.pdbx_description
1 polymer ?
#
loop_
_entity_poly.entity_id
_entity_poly.type
_entity_poly.pdbx_seq_one_letter_code
_entity_poly.pdbx_strand_id
1 'polypeptide(L)'
;MRTTDVRVLRAIAAIAAGQPVVVNDDSAGEGYLVFAAEAATPRLLAFMVRHTSGYVRVALPGPECERLNIPPMCHLDTALRVSVDVRGTGTGISARDRARTIAALASAASEATDFLRPGHVVPLQADPGGVLDRPGPAEAAVDLAGLAGRRRAAALCEIVSRRNPVLMARGAELIEFAVEHGLAIISIDELVAYRRRTEPQVVRLTETVLPMWAGVSRVIGFRDTHDGGEHLAMIIGSADAGVPVPLHIHVECLTGDVLGSKVCGCGGELNGALATMSARGSGVLVYLRPSGQPRACGLFARREATGDASGTVAWILRDLGLYALKLSDDMPGFGLVMFGAIREHGIGAEGLATAG
;
A
#
# COMPACT_ATOMS: atom_id res chain seq x y z
N MET A 1 17.17 11.32 -3.96
CA MET A 1 16.46 10.33 -3.12
C MET A 1 16.03 11.05 -1.84
N ARG A 2 14.77 10.94 -1.41
CA ARG A 2 14.30 11.66 -0.20
C ARG A 2 14.95 11.04 1.05
N THR A 3 15.20 11.83 2.08
CA THR A 3 15.82 11.36 3.34
C THR A 3 15.00 10.24 4.00
N THR A 4 13.67 10.30 3.89
CA THR A 4 12.72 9.27 4.33
C THR A 4 12.98 7.93 3.65
N ASP A 5 13.26 7.93 2.35
CA ASP A 5 13.48 6.71 1.56
C ASP A 5 14.76 6.00 2.00
N VAL A 6 15.79 6.78 2.32
CA VAL A 6 17.05 6.26 2.87
C VAL A 6 16.78 5.54 4.20
N ARG A 7 15.92 6.10 5.07
CA ARG A 7 15.56 5.46 6.34
C ARG A 7 14.81 4.14 6.14
N VAL A 8 13.79 4.14 5.27
CA VAL A 8 13.02 2.92 4.94
C VAL A 8 13.92 1.85 4.31
N LEU A 9 14.77 2.21 3.35
CA LEU A 9 15.73 1.28 2.75
C LEU A 9 16.71 0.70 3.77
N ARG A 10 17.17 1.49 4.75
CA ARG A 10 18.01 1.00 5.84
C ARG A 10 17.27 0.00 6.73
N ALA A 11 16.01 0.26 7.06
CA ALA A 11 15.20 -0.68 7.83
C ALA A 11 14.96 -1.99 7.07
N ILE A 12 14.65 -1.91 5.77
CA ILE A 12 14.52 -3.08 4.89
C ILE A 12 15.82 -3.89 4.88
N ALA A 13 16.97 -3.23 4.71
CA ALA A 13 18.28 -3.90 4.72
C ALA A 13 18.60 -4.56 6.08
N ALA A 14 18.25 -3.92 7.19
CA ALA A 14 18.43 -4.49 8.52
C ALA A 14 17.56 -5.75 8.72
N ILE A 15 16.28 -5.71 8.35
CA ILE A 15 15.39 -6.87 8.38
C ILE A 15 15.91 -7.99 7.47
N ALA A 16 16.40 -7.65 6.27
CA ALA A 16 17.01 -8.61 5.36
C ALA A 16 18.24 -9.28 5.97
N ALA A 17 19.02 -8.57 6.79
CA ALA A 17 20.16 -9.10 7.55
C ALA A 17 19.76 -9.87 8.82
N GLY A 18 18.47 -10.00 9.12
CA GLY A 18 17.96 -10.64 10.35
C GLY A 18 18.14 -9.79 11.60
N GLN A 19 18.37 -8.49 11.44
CA GLN A 19 18.47 -7.53 12.53
C GLN A 19 17.10 -6.92 12.85
N PRO A 20 16.83 -6.56 14.12
CA PRO A 20 15.59 -5.89 14.46
C PRO A 20 15.64 -4.40 14.08
N VAL A 21 14.47 -3.81 13.95
CA VAL A 21 14.27 -2.38 13.70
C VAL A 21 13.22 -1.82 14.67
N VAL A 22 13.20 -0.50 14.82
CA VAL A 22 12.15 0.21 15.54
C VAL A 22 11.13 0.76 14.54
N VAL A 23 9.86 0.44 14.75
CA VAL A 23 8.74 0.99 13.98
C VAL A 23 7.91 1.88 14.90
N ASN A 24 7.78 3.15 14.57
CA ASN A 24 6.92 4.10 15.27
C ASN A 24 5.53 4.14 14.63
N ASP A 25 4.49 3.91 15.42
CA ASP A 25 3.11 4.18 15.02
C ASP A 25 2.81 5.66 15.27
N ASP A 26 2.69 6.44 14.20
CA ASP A 26 2.45 7.88 14.25
C ASP A 26 1.11 8.22 14.91
N SER A 27 0.11 7.33 14.77
CA SER A 27 -1.25 7.54 15.28
C SER A 27 -1.38 7.24 16.78
N ALA A 28 -0.78 6.14 17.24
CA ALA A 28 -0.79 5.73 18.64
C ALA A 28 0.32 6.40 19.46
N GLY A 29 1.38 6.87 18.79
CA GLY A 29 2.59 7.41 19.38
C GLY A 29 3.49 6.36 20.03
N GLU A 30 3.23 5.07 19.82
CA GLU A 30 3.96 3.95 20.41
C GLU A 30 5.01 3.38 19.43
N GLY A 31 6.10 2.85 19.99
CA GLY A 31 7.15 2.21 19.21
C GLY A 31 7.21 0.70 19.42
N TYR A 32 7.50 -0.02 18.36
CA TYR A 32 7.59 -1.47 18.32
C TYR A 32 9.00 -1.89 17.94
N LEU A 33 9.54 -2.88 18.64
CA LEU A 33 10.70 -3.61 18.15
C LEU A 33 10.21 -4.71 17.19
N VAL A 34 10.69 -4.71 15.96
CA VAL A 34 10.23 -5.58 14.88
C VAL A 34 11.39 -6.37 14.29
N PHE A 35 11.21 -7.67 14.03
CA PHE A 35 12.14 -8.47 13.24
C PHE A 35 11.42 -9.55 12.42
N ALA A 36 11.99 -9.97 11.29
CA ALA A 36 11.42 -11.05 10.47
C ALA A 36 11.35 -12.36 11.29
N ALA A 37 10.19 -13.01 11.30
CA ALA A 37 9.94 -14.15 12.18
C ALA A 37 10.88 -15.34 11.90
N GLU A 38 11.28 -15.56 10.64
CA GLU A 38 12.27 -16.58 10.29
C GLU A 38 13.70 -16.28 10.79
N ALA A 39 14.00 -15.03 11.16
CA ALA A 39 15.27 -14.65 11.77
C ALA A 39 15.28 -14.81 13.29
N ALA A 40 14.20 -15.35 13.89
CA ALA A 40 14.09 -15.48 15.34
C ALA A 40 15.24 -16.31 15.94
N THR A 41 15.98 -15.70 16.86
CA THR A 41 17.00 -16.39 17.66
C THR A 41 16.75 -16.17 19.15
N PRO A 42 17.25 -17.06 20.04
CA PRO A 42 17.14 -16.85 21.48
C PRO A 42 17.73 -15.51 21.94
N ARG A 43 18.82 -15.04 21.28
CA ARG A 43 19.46 -13.75 21.59
C ARG A 43 18.56 -12.58 21.19
N LEU A 44 17.99 -12.60 19.99
CA LEU A 44 17.06 -11.54 19.55
C LEU A 44 15.82 -11.51 20.44
N LEU A 45 15.29 -12.67 20.80
CA LEU A 45 14.10 -12.69 21.64
C LEU A 45 14.39 -12.28 23.09
N ALA A 46 15.54 -12.65 23.64
CA ALA A 46 15.97 -12.15 24.94
C ALA A 46 16.17 -10.63 24.93
N PHE A 47 16.68 -10.07 23.82
CA PHE A 47 16.78 -8.62 23.64
C PHE A 47 15.40 -7.98 23.57
N MET A 48 14.48 -8.50 22.75
CA MET A 48 13.09 -8.01 22.68
C MET A 48 12.45 -8.01 24.06
N VAL A 49 12.45 -9.14 24.77
CA VAL A 49 11.80 -9.26 26.08
C VAL A 49 12.40 -8.33 27.13
N ARG A 50 13.71 -8.04 27.06
CA ARG A 50 14.36 -7.11 28.00
C ARG A 50 13.88 -5.66 27.84
N HIS A 51 13.50 -5.26 26.63
CA HIS A 51 13.25 -3.85 26.29
C HIS A 51 11.78 -3.58 25.90
N THR A 52 10.91 -4.57 26.01
CA THR A 52 9.50 -4.47 25.59
C THR A 52 8.57 -4.97 26.69
N SER A 53 7.26 -4.85 26.47
CA SER A 53 6.24 -5.33 27.41
C SER A 53 6.31 -6.85 27.67
N GLY A 54 6.98 -7.59 26.80
CA GLY A 54 7.07 -9.05 26.85
C GLY A 54 5.85 -9.76 26.26
N TYR A 55 4.82 -9.01 25.84
CA TYR A 55 3.66 -9.51 25.09
C TYR A 55 4.01 -9.70 23.61
N VAL A 56 4.79 -10.75 23.35
CA VAL A 56 5.39 -11.00 22.04
C VAL A 56 4.33 -11.49 21.06
N ARG A 57 4.24 -10.76 19.95
CA ARG A 57 3.27 -10.99 18.90
C ARG A 57 3.95 -11.37 17.59
N VAL A 58 3.27 -12.13 16.74
CA VAL A 58 3.76 -12.51 15.40
C VAL A 58 2.71 -12.21 14.35
N ALA A 59 2.95 -11.15 13.57
CA ALA A 59 2.07 -10.76 12.49
C ALA A 59 2.21 -11.74 11.32
N LEU A 60 1.07 -12.23 10.83
CA LEU A 60 0.96 -13.23 9.76
C LEU A 60 -0.10 -12.79 8.74
N PRO A 61 0.03 -13.19 7.45
CA PRO A 61 -1.04 -13.03 6.48
C PRO A 61 -2.20 -13.97 6.81
N GLY A 62 -3.43 -13.58 6.46
CA GLY A 62 -4.62 -14.41 6.65
C GLY A 62 -4.48 -15.86 6.17
N PRO A 63 -3.95 -16.12 4.95
CA PRO A 63 -3.74 -17.48 4.46
C PRO A 63 -2.81 -18.35 5.34
N GLU A 64 -1.83 -17.76 6.03
CA GLU A 64 -0.96 -18.50 6.95
C GLU A 64 -1.70 -18.82 8.26
N CYS A 65 -2.54 -17.90 8.76
CA CYS A 65 -3.41 -18.18 9.90
C CYS A 65 -4.40 -19.32 9.59
N GLU A 66 -4.97 -19.34 8.38
CA GLU A 66 -5.87 -20.41 7.91
C GLU A 66 -5.13 -21.75 7.76
N ARG A 67 -3.98 -21.75 7.07
CA ARG A 67 -3.14 -22.95 6.85
C ARG A 67 -2.71 -23.61 8.16
N LEU A 68 -2.32 -22.81 9.14
CA LEU A 68 -1.92 -23.28 10.47
C LEU A 68 -3.10 -23.52 11.42
N ASN A 69 -4.34 -23.30 10.95
CA ASN A 69 -5.57 -23.39 11.74
C ASN A 69 -5.47 -22.62 13.07
N ILE A 70 -5.11 -21.34 13.01
CA ILE A 70 -4.98 -20.46 14.16
C ILE A 70 -6.21 -19.52 14.21
N PRO A 71 -7.29 -19.92 14.93
CA PRO A 71 -8.53 -19.15 14.96
C PRO A 71 -8.35 -17.81 15.69
N PRO A 72 -9.26 -16.85 15.47
CA PRO A 72 -9.28 -15.61 16.23
C PRO A 72 -9.52 -15.88 17.72
N MET A 73 -8.89 -15.08 18.58
CA MET A 73 -9.04 -15.20 20.03
C MET A 73 -10.41 -14.69 20.50
N CYS A 74 -10.96 -13.68 19.81
CA CYS A 74 -12.26 -13.08 20.08
C CYS A 74 -13.08 -13.00 18.79
N HIS A 75 -14.40 -13.13 18.89
CA HIS A 75 -15.27 -12.96 17.72
C HIS A 75 -15.43 -11.50 17.28
N LEU A 76 -15.23 -10.55 18.20
CA LEU A 76 -15.39 -9.10 17.92
C LEU A 76 -14.12 -8.49 17.32
N ASP A 77 -12.95 -8.97 17.75
CA ASP A 77 -11.65 -8.62 17.18
C ASP A 77 -11.01 -9.89 16.62
N THR A 78 -11.04 -10.01 15.30
CA THR A 78 -10.56 -11.19 14.57
C THR A 78 -9.08 -11.09 14.20
N ALA A 79 -8.43 -9.96 14.46
CA ALA A 79 -7.01 -9.77 14.16
C ALA A 79 -6.16 -10.60 15.13
N LEU A 80 -6.38 -10.47 16.44
CA LEU A 80 -5.67 -11.26 17.46
C LEU A 80 -6.10 -12.72 17.39
N ARG A 81 -5.11 -13.61 17.31
CA ARG A 81 -5.32 -15.05 17.23
C ARG A 81 -4.98 -15.75 18.54
N VAL A 82 -5.51 -16.96 18.73
CA VAL A 82 -5.23 -17.78 19.91
C VAL A 82 -3.73 -17.97 20.05
N SER A 83 -3.20 -17.80 21.27
CA SER A 83 -1.77 -17.96 21.53
C SER A 83 -1.31 -19.40 21.31
N VAL A 84 -0.05 -19.55 20.90
CA VAL A 84 0.53 -20.84 20.51
C VAL A 84 1.92 -21.05 21.08
N ASP A 85 2.29 -22.32 21.21
CA ASP A 85 3.68 -22.78 21.30
C ASP A 85 3.90 -23.90 20.28
N VAL A 86 5.10 -23.98 19.71
CA VAL A 86 5.47 -25.13 18.88
C VAL A 86 5.77 -26.34 19.77
N ARG A 87 5.38 -27.55 19.35
CA ARG A 87 5.70 -28.80 20.04
C ARG A 87 7.22 -29.01 20.13
N GLY A 88 7.64 -29.79 21.13
CA GLY A 88 9.06 -30.08 21.35
C GLY A 88 9.85 -28.95 22.03
N THR A 89 9.16 -27.95 22.58
CA THR A 89 9.72 -26.97 23.52
C THR A 89 9.58 -27.44 24.97
N GLY A 90 10.24 -26.75 25.90
CA GLY A 90 10.05 -26.95 27.34
C GLY A 90 8.72 -26.37 27.81
N THR A 91 8.75 -25.44 28.76
CA THR A 91 7.53 -24.74 29.23
C THR A 91 6.98 -23.73 28.22
N GLY A 92 7.71 -23.41 27.15
CA GLY A 92 7.28 -22.48 26.11
C GLY A 92 7.69 -21.03 26.35
N ILE A 93 7.78 -20.57 27.60
CA ILE A 93 7.98 -19.13 27.93
C ILE A 93 9.41 -18.60 27.72
N SER A 94 10.40 -19.49 27.70
CA SER A 94 11.80 -19.07 27.61
C SER A 94 12.09 -18.36 26.28
N ALA A 95 13.12 -17.49 26.24
CA ALA A 95 13.53 -16.84 24.99
C ALA A 95 13.93 -17.86 23.90
N ARG A 96 14.43 -19.04 24.31
CA ARG A 96 14.73 -20.12 23.37
C ARG A 96 13.46 -20.73 22.79
N ASP A 97 12.49 -21.04 23.63
CA ASP A 97 11.28 -21.75 23.22
C ASP A 97 10.37 -20.84 22.39
N ARG A 98 10.12 -19.61 22.85
CA ARG A 98 9.35 -18.64 22.06
C ARG A 98 10.04 -18.31 20.73
N ALA A 99 11.38 -18.27 20.64
CA ALA A 99 12.06 -18.05 19.37
C ALA A 99 11.82 -19.20 18.38
N ARG A 100 11.78 -20.44 18.88
CA ARG A 100 11.39 -21.61 18.06
C ARG A 100 9.95 -21.50 17.59
N THR A 101 9.02 -21.10 18.46
CA THR A 101 7.62 -20.89 18.09
C THR A 101 7.49 -19.82 16.99
N ILE A 102 8.18 -18.68 17.14
CA ILE A 102 8.17 -17.60 16.13
C ILE A 102 8.72 -18.09 14.79
N ALA A 103 9.85 -18.80 14.79
CA ALA A 103 10.42 -19.35 13.56
C ALA A 103 9.51 -20.40 12.90
N ALA A 104 8.84 -21.25 13.70
CA ALA A 104 7.87 -22.23 13.20
C ALA A 104 6.66 -21.55 12.56
N LEU A 105 6.15 -20.46 13.13
CA LEU A 105 5.04 -19.70 12.53
C LEU A 105 5.38 -19.13 11.14
N ALA A 106 6.64 -18.82 10.87
CA ALA A 106 7.11 -18.35 9.56
C ALA A 106 7.38 -19.49 8.56
N SER A 107 7.55 -20.72 9.05
CA SER A 107 7.98 -21.88 8.28
C SER A 107 6.88 -22.38 7.35
N ALA A 108 7.21 -22.54 6.07
CA ALA A 108 6.34 -23.18 5.09
C ALA A 108 6.12 -24.68 5.37
N ALA A 109 7.04 -25.31 6.11
CA ALA A 109 6.98 -26.74 6.43
C ALA A 109 6.18 -27.05 7.70
N SER A 110 5.82 -26.03 8.50
CA SER A 110 5.07 -26.25 9.73
C SER A 110 3.60 -26.55 9.42
N GLU A 111 2.98 -27.43 10.19
CA GLU A 111 1.58 -27.79 10.06
C GLU A 111 0.77 -27.35 11.29
N ALA A 112 -0.56 -27.33 11.17
CA ALA A 112 -1.44 -26.95 12.28
C ALA A 112 -1.23 -27.80 13.55
N THR A 113 -0.87 -29.08 13.36
CA THR A 113 -0.60 -30.09 14.40
C THR A 113 0.69 -29.82 15.17
N ASP A 114 1.62 -29.05 14.61
CA ASP A 114 2.88 -28.67 15.28
C ASP A 114 2.66 -27.70 16.43
N PHE A 115 1.49 -27.05 16.50
CA PHE A 115 1.21 -26.00 17.48
C PHE A 115 0.26 -26.47 18.59
N LEU A 116 0.67 -26.22 19.82
CA LEU A 116 -0.15 -26.31 21.03
C LEU A 116 -0.91 -25.00 21.24
N ARG A 117 -2.11 -25.10 21.81
CA ARG A 117 -2.97 -23.97 22.16
C ARG A 117 -3.57 -24.22 23.56
N PRO A 118 -3.51 -23.26 24.51
CA PRO A 118 -2.82 -21.97 24.41
C PRO A 118 -1.29 -22.14 24.44
N GLY A 119 -0.56 -21.03 24.22
CA GLY A 119 0.89 -20.94 24.42
C GLY A 119 1.35 -19.52 24.72
N HIS A 120 2.63 -19.21 24.45
CA HIS A 120 3.27 -17.98 24.93
C HIS A 120 3.65 -16.98 23.83
N VAL A 121 3.31 -17.28 22.58
CA VAL A 121 3.44 -16.35 21.44
C VAL A 121 2.04 -16.08 20.90
N VAL A 122 1.71 -14.80 20.63
CA VAL A 122 0.38 -14.41 20.17
C VAL A 122 0.42 -14.06 18.68
N PRO A 123 -0.11 -14.91 17.79
CA PRO A 123 -0.23 -14.53 16.38
C PRO A 123 -1.29 -13.43 16.22
N LEU A 124 -1.10 -12.58 15.23
CA LEU A 124 -2.10 -11.62 14.79
C LEU A 124 -2.14 -11.60 13.27
N GLN A 125 -3.33 -11.49 12.71
CA GLN A 125 -3.52 -11.38 11.28
C GLN A 125 -3.27 -9.93 10.85
N ALA A 126 -2.44 -9.76 9.82
CA ALA A 126 -2.30 -8.51 9.09
C ALA A 126 -3.27 -8.48 7.89
N ASP A 127 -3.71 -7.27 7.53
CA ASP A 127 -4.55 -7.07 6.35
C ASP A 127 -3.81 -7.35 5.03
N PRO A 128 -4.49 -7.85 3.98
CA PRO A 128 -3.85 -8.30 2.74
C PRO A 128 -3.00 -7.25 2.01
N GLY A 129 -3.49 -6.00 1.93
CA GLY A 129 -2.75 -4.88 1.33
C GLY A 129 -1.68 -4.28 2.25
N GLY A 130 -1.54 -4.79 3.47
CA GLY A 130 -0.58 -4.31 4.45
C GLY A 130 -0.86 -2.86 4.83
N VAL A 131 0.20 -2.04 4.96
CA VAL A 131 0.07 -0.67 5.48
C VAL A 131 -0.75 0.25 4.58
N LEU A 132 -0.99 -0.17 3.34
CA LEU A 132 -1.79 0.58 2.37
C LEU A 132 -3.30 0.40 2.59
N ASP A 133 -3.72 -0.75 3.14
CA ASP A 133 -5.11 -0.98 3.57
C ASP A 133 -5.33 -0.45 4.99
N ARG A 134 -4.43 -0.82 5.91
CA ARG A 134 -4.48 -0.46 7.31
C ARG A 134 -3.09 -0.06 7.81
N PRO A 135 -2.85 1.22 8.14
CA PRO A 135 -1.56 1.69 8.62
C PRO A 135 -1.34 1.30 10.09
N GLY A 136 -1.19 -0.01 10.35
CA GLY A 136 -0.98 -0.58 11.68
C GLY A 136 0.37 -1.28 11.83
N PRO A 137 0.79 -1.58 13.08
CA PRO A 137 2.09 -2.18 13.34
C PRO A 137 2.20 -3.63 12.84
N ALA A 138 1.09 -4.36 12.79
CA ALA A 138 1.05 -5.73 12.25
C ALA A 138 1.37 -5.72 10.75
N GLU A 139 0.68 -4.84 10.03
CA GLU A 139 0.86 -4.61 8.60
C GLU A 139 2.29 -4.13 8.28
N ALA A 140 2.79 -3.15 9.05
CA ALA A 140 4.15 -2.63 8.87
C ALA A 140 5.22 -3.72 9.07
N ALA A 141 5.03 -4.59 10.07
CA ALA A 141 5.95 -5.68 10.34
C ALA A 141 5.98 -6.71 9.19
N VAL A 142 4.80 -7.10 8.68
CA VAL A 142 4.68 -8.05 7.56
C VAL A 142 5.23 -7.46 6.26
N ASP A 143 4.97 -6.18 6.00
CA ASP A 143 5.44 -5.50 4.79
C ASP A 143 6.94 -5.28 4.79
N LEU A 144 7.53 -4.90 5.93
CA LEU A 144 8.99 -4.81 6.04
C LEU A 144 9.66 -6.16 5.78
N ALA A 145 9.09 -7.25 6.30
CA ALA A 145 9.60 -8.59 6.01
C ALA A 145 9.49 -8.93 4.51
N GLY A 146 8.34 -8.64 3.88
CA GLY A 146 8.15 -8.85 2.44
C GLY A 146 9.11 -8.04 1.57
N LEU A 147 9.25 -6.74 1.85
CA LEU A 147 10.17 -5.84 1.16
C LEU A 147 11.65 -6.24 1.34
N ALA A 148 11.98 -6.89 2.45
CA ALA A 148 13.30 -7.43 2.73
C ALA A 148 13.59 -8.78 2.04
N GLY A 149 12.66 -9.29 1.23
CA GLY A 149 12.78 -10.60 0.58
C GLY A 149 12.67 -11.78 1.55
N ARG A 150 12.10 -11.54 2.74
CA ARG A 150 11.87 -12.55 3.79
C ARG A 150 10.44 -13.08 3.68
N ARG A 151 10.15 -14.18 4.37
CA ARG A 151 8.75 -14.64 4.52
C ARG A 151 7.92 -13.50 5.14
N ARG A 152 6.69 -13.29 4.64
CA ARG A 152 5.76 -12.24 5.11
C ARG A 152 5.22 -12.54 6.52
N ALA A 153 6.11 -12.71 7.49
CA ALA A 153 5.83 -13.01 8.88
C ALA A 153 6.87 -12.28 9.75
N ALA A 154 6.42 -11.59 10.80
CA ALA A 154 7.32 -10.78 11.61
C ALA A 154 6.89 -10.75 13.08
N ALA A 155 7.86 -10.80 13.98
CA ALA A 155 7.64 -10.63 15.40
C ALA A 155 7.67 -9.13 15.76
N LEU A 156 6.77 -8.72 16.66
CA LEU A 156 6.70 -7.37 17.18
C LEU A 156 6.31 -7.32 18.66
N CYS A 157 6.82 -6.31 19.37
CA CYS A 157 6.44 -6.03 20.75
C CYS A 157 6.72 -4.55 21.11
N GLU A 158 5.81 -3.93 21.86
CA GLU A 158 5.86 -2.53 22.29
C GLU A 158 7.07 -2.26 23.18
N ILE A 159 7.82 -1.20 22.90
CA ILE A 159 8.98 -0.78 23.68
C ILE A 159 8.51 -0.05 24.95
N VAL A 160 8.96 -0.53 26.11
CA VAL A 160 8.64 0.11 27.40
C VAL A 160 9.52 1.33 27.63
N SER A 161 8.96 2.38 28.24
CA SER A 161 9.73 3.59 28.55
C SER A 161 10.74 3.30 29.66
N ARG A 162 11.98 3.75 29.47
CA ARG A 162 13.00 3.77 30.52
C ARG A 162 12.86 5.00 31.42
N ARG A 163 12.33 6.09 30.86
CA ARG A 163 12.05 7.32 31.62
C ARG A 163 10.88 7.15 32.58
N ASN A 164 9.85 6.42 32.16
CA ASN A 164 8.71 6.07 32.99
C ASN A 164 8.34 4.59 32.81
N PRO A 165 8.92 3.67 33.62
CA PRO A 165 8.75 2.22 33.45
C PRO A 165 7.32 1.66 33.51
N VAL A 166 6.33 2.46 33.92
CA VAL A 166 4.91 2.05 33.89
C VAL A 166 4.19 2.47 32.58
N LEU A 167 4.88 3.14 31.66
CA LEU A 167 4.37 3.61 30.37
C LEU A 167 5.20 3.07 29.19
N MET A 168 4.70 3.25 27.96
CA MET A 168 5.40 2.91 26.72
C MET A 168 6.32 4.05 26.26
N ALA A 169 7.40 3.71 25.58
CA ALA A 169 8.33 4.67 24.99
C ALA A 169 7.68 5.38 23.80
N ARG A 170 7.89 6.71 23.69
CA ARG A 170 7.30 7.54 22.64
C ARG A 170 8.28 8.57 22.09
N GLY A 171 8.07 9.01 20.85
CA GLY A 171 8.78 10.15 20.25
C GLY A 171 10.31 10.09 20.37
N ALA A 172 10.90 11.10 21.02
CA ALA A 172 12.36 11.20 21.18
C ALA A 172 13.00 10.00 21.91
N GLU A 173 12.28 9.37 22.85
CA GLU A 173 12.81 8.21 23.57
C GLU A 173 13.04 7.00 22.64
N LEU A 174 12.18 6.82 21.64
CA LEU A 174 12.34 5.77 20.64
C LEU A 174 13.57 6.02 19.75
N ILE A 175 13.83 7.28 19.41
CA ILE A 175 15.03 7.68 18.65
C ILE A 175 16.29 7.41 19.46
N GLU A 176 16.30 7.80 20.74
CA GLU A 176 17.42 7.52 21.65
C GLU A 176 17.67 6.02 21.82
N PHE A 177 16.61 5.23 21.99
CA PHE A 177 16.70 3.77 22.06
C PHE A 177 17.31 3.17 20.79
N ALA A 178 16.86 3.64 19.61
CA ALA A 178 17.39 3.17 18.34
C ALA A 178 18.88 3.53 18.18
N VAL A 179 19.29 4.74 18.56
CA VAL A 179 20.70 5.18 18.51
C VAL A 179 21.57 4.35 19.47
N GLU A 180 21.14 4.16 20.72
CA GLU A 180 21.89 3.40 21.73
C GLU A 180 22.14 1.95 21.31
N HIS A 181 21.16 1.32 20.67
CA HIS A 181 21.25 -0.07 20.25
C HIS A 181 21.68 -0.25 18.79
N GLY A 182 21.99 0.84 18.08
CA GLY A 182 22.40 0.80 16.68
C GLY A 182 21.33 0.25 15.74
N LEU A 183 20.06 0.55 16.00
CA LEU A 183 18.91 0.06 15.24
C LEU A 183 18.44 1.09 14.22
N ALA A 184 17.94 0.63 13.08
CA ALA A 184 17.17 1.48 12.18
C ALA A 184 15.82 1.83 12.84
N ILE A 185 15.35 3.07 12.63
CA ILE A 185 14.05 3.54 13.06
C ILE A 185 13.31 4.18 11.88
N ILE A 186 12.04 3.82 11.72
CA ILE A 186 11.12 4.40 10.74
C ILE A 186 9.74 4.59 11.36
N SER A 187 8.92 5.41 10.72
CA SER A 187 7.49 5.49 11.04
C SER A 187 6.63 4.69 10.05
N ILE A 188 5.40 4.36 10.45
CA ILE A 188 4.43 3.70 9.56
C ILE A 188 4.08 4.61 8.39
N ASP A 189 3.91 5.92 8.63
CA ASP A 189 3.64 6.89 7.57
C ASP A 189 4.79 6.96 6.54
N GLU A 190 6.05 6.85 6.98
CA GLU A 190 7.19 6.78 6.08
C GLU A 190 7.16 5.52 5.20
N LEU A 191 6.74 4.38 5.77
CA LEU A 191 6.61 3.13 5.03
C LEU A 191 5.46 3.21 4.01
N VAL A 192 4.31 3.77 4.40
CA VAL A 192 3.17 4.02 3.50
C VAL A 192 3.62 4.91 2.33
N ALA A 193 4.25 6.05 2.62
CA ALA A 193 4.74 6.97 1.61
C ALA A 193 5.82 6.36 0.72
N TYR A 194 6.64 5.45 1.25
CA TYR A 194 7.60 4.69 0.48
C TYR A 194 6.91 3.75 -0.51
N ARG A 195 6.04 2.85 -0.03
CA ARG A 195 5.35 1.85 -0.85
C ARG A 195 4.50 2.51 -1.95
N ARG A 196 3.73 3.55 -1.64
CA ARG A 196 2.91 4.28 -2.65
C ARG A 196 3.72 4.83 -3.83
N ARG A 197 4.98 5.17 -3.60
CA ARG A 197 5.87 5.75 -4.62
C ARG A 197 6.65 4.70 -5.41
N THR A 198 7.00 3.59 -4.77
CA THR A 198 7.86 2.56 -5.35
C THR A 198 7.08 1.41 -5.96
N GLU A 199 5.85 1.17 -5.52
CA GLU A 199 4.99 0.07 -5.97
C GLU A 199 3.86 0.61 -6.86
N PRO A 200 3.53 -0.07 -7.98
CA PRO A 200 2.39 0.30 -8.80
C PRO A 200 1.10 0.40 -7.98
N GLN A 201 0.37 1.51 -8.13
CA GLN A 201 -0.92 1.69 -7.46
C GLN A 201 -2.10 1.32 -8.36
N VAL A 202 -1.86 1.23 -9.68
CA VAL A 202 -2.83 0.79 -10.66
C VAL A 202 -2.20 -0.19 -11.64
N VAL A 203 -3.03 -1.05 -12.22
CA VAL A 203 -2.65 -1.95 -13.32
C VAL A 203 -3.53 -1.68 -14.54
N ARG A 204 -2.93 -1.69 -15.73
CA ARG A 204 -3.65 -1.61 -17.01
C ARG A 204 -4.40 -2.92 -17.24
N LEU A 205 -5.71 -2.83 -17.49
CA LEU A 205 -6.57 -3.99 -17.75
C LEU A 205 -6.89 -4.18 -19.24
N THR A 206 -7.26 -3.10 -19.92
CA THR A 206 -7.78 -3.15 -21.28
C THR A 206 -7.50 -1.84 -22.00
N GLU A 207 -7.51 -1.89 -23.32
CA GLU A 207 -7.36 -0.74 -24.21
C GLU A 207 -8.32 -0.90 -25.39
N THR A 208 -9.02 0.17 -25.75
CA THR A 208 -9.98 0.17 -26.85
C THR A 208 -10.08 1.54 -27.52
N VAL A 209 -10.73 1.57 -28.67
CA VAL A 209 -11.11 2.80 -29.37
C VAL A 209 -12.60 3.02 -29.18
N LEU A 210 -12.96 4.12 -28.50
CA LEU A 210 -14.33 4.43 -28.13
C LEU A 210 -14.88 5.57 -29.00
N PRO A 211 -15.88 5.31 -29.88
CA PRO A 211 -16.60 6.37 -30.58
C PRO A 211 -17.57 7.06 -29.61
N MET A 212 -17.49 8.40 -29.56
CA MET A 212 -18.32 9.24 -28.69
C MET A 212 -18.73 10.52 -29.41
N TRP A 213 -19.64 11.30 -28.81
CA TRP A 213 -20.10 12.57 -29.38
C TRP A 213 -18.97 13.58 -29.59
N ALA A 214 -17.91 13.51 -28.76
CA ALA A 214 -16.73 14.36 -28.88
C ALA A 214 -15.66 13.78 -29.84
N GLY A 215 -16.02 12.81 -30.68
CA GLY A 215 -15.12 12.17 -31.63
C GLY A 215 -14.68 10.76 -31.21
N VAL A 216 -13.60 10.27 -31.80
CA VAL A 216 -13.05 8.94 -31.50
C VAL A 216 -11.87 9.09 -30.55
N SER A 217 -11.89 8.34 -29.44
CA SER A 217 -10.84 8.41 -28.41
C SER A 217 -10.23 7.04 -28.13
N ARG A 218 -8.93 7.00 -27.83
CA ARG A 218 -8.29 5.80 -27.28
C ARG A 218 -8.55 5.77 -25.78
N VAL A 219 -9.10 4.68 -25.27
CA VAL A 219 -9.51 4.55 -23.86
C VAL A 219 -8.82 3.36 -23.24
N ILE A 220 -8.17 3.59 -22.11
CA ILE A 220 -7.43 2.59 -21.35
C ILE A 220 -8.10 2.43 -19.99
N GLY A 221 -8.44 1.19 -19.65
CA GLY A 221 -8.99 0.82 -18.34
C GLY A 221 -7.90 0.46 -17.36
N PHE A 222 -7.95 1.04 -16.17
CA PHE A 222 -7.05 0.77 -15.05
C PHE A 222 -7.83 0.22 -13.87
N ARG A 223 -7.17 -0.60 -13.05
CA ARG A 223 -7.70 -1.03 -11.74
C ARG A 223 -6.70 -0.72 -10.63
N ASP A 224 -7.18 -0.15 -9.54
CA ASP A 224 -6.41 0.07 -8.32
C ASP A 224 -6.01 -1.28 -7.71
N THR A 225 -4.74 -1.39 -7.30
CA THR A 225 -4.19 -2.65 -6.76
C THR A 225 -4.63 -2.95 -5.33
N HIS A 226 -5.19 -1.96 -4.62
CA HIS A 226 -5.55 -2.06 -3.20
C HIS A 226 -7.06 -2.11 -3.03
N ASP A 227 -7.77 -1.11 -3.54
CA ASP A 227 -9.21 -0.97 -3.30
C ASP A 227 -10.07 -1.53 -4.45
N GLY A 228 -9.45 -1.90 -5.58
CA GLY A 228 -10.14 -2.43 -6.75
C GLY A 228 -10.96 -1.42 -7.54
N GLY A 229 -10.84 -0.12 -7.25
CA GLY A 229 -11.41 0.96 -8.03
C GLY A 229 -11.02 0.85 -9.50
N GLU A 230 -11.93 1.21 -10.41
CA GLU A 230 -11.70 1.09 -11.85
C GLU A 230 -11.68 2.49 -12.45
N HIS A 231 -10.65 2.81 -13.22
CA HIS A 231 -10.45 4.15 -13.75
C HIS A 231 -10.29 4.09 -15.26
N LEU A 232 -10.57 5.20 -15.94
CA LEU A 232 -10.35 5.31 -17.37
C LEU A 232 -9.35 6.43 -17.63
N ALA A 233 -8.41 6.19 -18.54
CA ALA A 233 -7.68 7.26 -19.20
C ALA A 233 -8.10 7.32 -20.67
N MET A 234 -8.51 8.49 -21.12
CA MET A 234 -8.94 8.75 -22.49
C MET A 234 -7.94 9.69 -23.14
N ILE A 235 -7.42 9.29 -24.29
CA ILE A 235 -6.55 10.10 -25.14
C ILE A 235 -7.38 10.53 -26.34
N ILE A 236 -7.57 11.83 -26.47
CA ILE A 236 -8.42 12.48 -27.45
C ILE A 236 -7.52 13.09 -28.51
N GLY A 237 -7.69 12.65 -29.76
CA GLY A 237 -6.90 13.13 -30.90
C GLY A 237 -5.42 12.73 -30.83
N SER A 238 -4.52 13.61 -31.30
CA SER A 238 -3.07 13.36 -31.38
C SER A 238 -2.31 13.89 -30.17
N ALA A 239 -1.29 13.14 -29.77
CA ALA A 239 -0.48 13.35 -28.58
C ALA A 239 1.01 13.49 -28.96
N ASP A 240 1.33 14.45 -29.83
CA ASP A 240 2.69 14.59 -30.36
C ASP A 240 3.72 14.83 -29.25
N ALA A 241 4.84 14.10 -29.33
CA ALA A 241 5.92 14.18 -28.36
C ALA A 241 6.46 15.62 -28.24
N GLY A 242 6.52 16.14 -27.00
CA GLY A 242 7.03 17.48 -26.70
C GLY A 242 6.01 18.62 -26.89
N VAL A 243 4.78 18.33 -27.32
CA VAL A 243 3.69 19.32 -27.35
C VAL A 243 2.87 19.20 -26.05
N PRO A 244 2.67 20.29 -25.30
CA PRO A 244 1.79 20.27 -24.13
C PRO A 244 0.36 19.93 -24.52
N VAL A 245 -0.16 18.83 -24.01
CA VAL A 245 -1.57 18.44 -24.18
C VAL A 245 -2.37 18.77 -22.92
N PRO A 246 -3.63 19.21 -23.05
CA PRO A 246 -4.47 19.46 -21.90
C PRO A 246 -4.75 18.15 -21.16
N LEU A 247 -4.66 18.19 -19.82
CA LEU A 247 -5.06 17.13 -18.91
C LEU A 247 -6.27 17.61 -18.10
N HIS A 248 -7.32 16.79 -18.07
CA HIS A 248 -8.42 16.95 -17.13
C HIS A 248 -8.51 15.71 -16.24
N ILE A 249 -8.60 15.90 -14.93
CA ILE A 249 -8.82 14.82 -13.96
C ILE A 249 -10.23 15.00 -13.44
N HIS A 250 -11.08 14.03 -13.73
CA HIS A 250 -12.47 14.03 -13.34
C HIS A 250 -12.72 12.92 -12.32
N VAL A 251 -13.35 13.24 -11.20
CA VAL A 251 -13.79 12.24 -10.23
C VAL A 251 -15.27 11.97 -10.45
N GLU A 252 -15.63 10.69 -10.55
CA GLU A 252 -16.98 10.20 -10.82
C GLU A 252 -18.05 11.02 -10.08
N CYS A 253 -19.13 11.33 -10.79
CA CYS A 253 -20.36 11.83 -10.23
C CYS A 253 -21.55 11.24 -11.00
N LEU A 254 -22.13 10.15 -10.51
CA LEU A 254 -23.25 9.45 -11.14
C LEU A 254 -24.41 10.42 -11.47
N THR A 255 -24.78 11.28 -10.51
CA THR A 255 -25.90 12.22 -10.69
C THR A 255 -25.58 13.31 -11.71
N GLY A 256 -24.34 13.81 -11.74
CA GLY A 256 -23.93 14.86 -12.67
C GLY A 256 -23.64 14.34 -14.07
N ASP A 257 -22.79 13.32 -14.15
CA ASP A 257 -22.18 12.81 -15.39
C ASP A 257 -23.18 11.97 -16.19
N VAL A 258 -23.97 11.14 -15.52
CA VAL A 258 -24.90 10.20 -16.18
C VAL A 258 -26.32 10.76 -16.24
N LEU A 259 -26.83 11.32 -15.13
CA LEU A 259 -28.21 11.81 -15.06
C LEU A 259 -28.37 13.29 -15.44
N GLY A 260 -27.27 14.03 -15.63
CA GLY A 260 -27.32 15.44 -16.03
C GLY A 260 -27.86 16.38 -14.95
N SER A 261 -27.73 16.00 -13.66
CA SER A 261 -28.20 16.80 -12.53
C SER A 261 -27.64 18.22 -12.57
N LYS A 262 -28.51 19.21 -12.32
CA LYS A 262 -28.14 20.62 -12.19
C LYS A 262 -27.81 21.05 -10.76
N VAL A 263 -27.90 20.12 -9.81
CA VAL A 263 -27.54 20.36 -8.40
C VAL A 263 -26.01 20.50 -8.22
N CYS A 264 -25.22 19.98 -9.16
CA CYS A 264 -23.77 20.12 -9.18
C CYS A 264 -23.26 20.48 -10.58
N GLY A 265 -22.02 20.99 -10.66
CA GLY A 265 -21.36 21.35 -11.93
C GLY A 265 -20.69 20.18 -12.66
N CYS A 266 -20.56 19.00 -12.03
CA CYS A 266 -19.68 17.91 -12.49
C CYS A 266 -19.93 17.49 -13.95
N GLY A 267 -21.18 17.26 -14.35
CA GLY A 267 -21.49 16.88 -15.73
C GLY A 267 -21.19 17.99 -16.74
N GLY A 268 -21.31 19.26 -16.34
CA GLY A 268 -20.91 20.40 -17.16
C GLY A 268 -19.39 20.51 -17.31
N GLU A 269 -18.65 20.27 -16.23
CA GLU A 269 -17.18 20.24 -16.22
C GLU A 269 -16.64 19.14 -17.15
N LEU A 270 -17.15 17.91 -17.01
CA LEU A 270 -16.76 16.78 -17.86
C LEU A 270 -17.04 17.05 -19.34
N ASN A 271 -18.25 17.47 -19.67
CA ASN A 271 -18.64 17.74 -21.06
C ASN A 271 -17.87 18.94 -21.64
N GLY A 272 -17.60 19.97 -20.84
CA GLY A 272 -16.79 21.11 -21.23
C GLY A 272 -15.34 20.70 -21.53
N ALA A 273 -14.77 19.80 -20.73
CA ALA A 273 -13.43 19.25 -20.97
C ALA A 273 -13.36 18.46 -22.27
N LEU A 274 -14.31 17.54 -22.48
CA LEU A 274 -14.41 16.75 -23.71
C LEU A 274 -14.57 17.63 -24.96
N ALA A 275 -15.45 18.63 -24.91
CA ALA A 275 -15.65 19.58 -26.01
C ALA A 275 -14.37 20.37 -26.32
N THR A 276 -13.69 20.87 -25.28
CA THR A 276 -12.44 21.65 -25.43
C THR A 276 -11.33 20.82 -26.06
N MET A 277 -11.13 19.59 -25.57
CA MET A 277 -10.11 18.67 -26.08
C MET A 277 -10.40 18.21 -27.51
N SER A 278 -11.67 17.93 -27.81
CA SER A 278 -12.13 17.57 -29.15
C SER A 278 -11.92 18.70 -30.16
N ALA A 279 -12.30 19.93 -29.81
CA ALA A 279 -12.09 21.10 -30.67
C ALA A 279 -10.62 21.38 -30.98
N ARG A 280 -9.71 21.01 -30.07
CA ARG A 280 -8.25 21.12 -30.26
C ARG A 280 -7.65 19.93 -31.00
N GLY A 281 -8.35 18.80 -31.05
CA GLY A 281 -7.80 17.54 -31.56
C GLY A 281 -6.67 16.97 -30.69
N SER A 282 -6.59 17.35 -29.41
CA SER A 282 -5.56 16.88 -28.47
C SER A 282 -6.04 16.98 -27.02
N GLY A 283 -5.87 15.92 -26.23
CA GLY A 283 -6.10 15.98 -24.78
C GLY A 283 -6.06 14.63 -24.09
N VAL A 284 -5.90 14.66 -22.76
CA VAL A 284 -5.94 13.50 -21.88
C VAL A 284 -7.00 13.74 -20.80
N LEU A 285 -7.96 12.84 -20.68
CA LEU A 285 -8.96 12.85 -19.61
C LEU A 285 -8.72 11.62 -18.73
N VAL A 286 -8.51 11.82 -17.43
CA VAL A 286 -8.48 10.74 -16.45
C VAL A 286 -9.80 10.77 -15.69
N TYR A 287 -10.62 9.74 -15.87
CA TYR A 287 -11.87 9.54 -15.15
C TYR A 287 -11.62 8.57 -13.97
N LEU A 288 -11.57 9.13 -12.76
CA LEU A 288 -11.39 8.39 -11.52
C LEU A 288 -12.74 7.94 -10.98
N ARG A 289 -12.95 6.63 -10.97
CA ARG A 289 -14.01 5.98 -10.20
C ARG A 289 -13.39 5.17 -9.06
N PRO A 290 -13.36 5.73 -7.83
CA PRO A 290 -12.93 5.00 -6.64
C PRO A 290 -13.76 3.74 -6.39
N SER A 291 -13.25 2.82 -5.57
CA SER A 291 -14.05 1.66 -5.17
C SER A 291 -15.25 2.04 -4.30
N GLY A 292 -16.23 1.15 -4.23
CA GLY A 292 -17.42 1.31 -3.37
C GLY A 292 -18.64 1.91 -4.05
N GLN A 293 -19.44 2.66 -3.26
CA GLN A 293 -20.70 3.22 -3.73
C GLN A 293 -20.46 4.36 -4.74
N PRO A 294 -21.28 4.44 -5.81
CA PRO A 294 -21.14 5.52 -6.79
C PRO A 294 -21.24 6.89 -6.11
N ARG A 295 -20.35 7.79 -6.47
CA ARG A 295 -20.42 9.15 -5.95
C ARG A 295 -21.61 9.87 -6.59
N ALA A 296 -22.48 10.46 -5.75
CA ALA A 296 -23.71 11.11 -6.21
C ALA A 296 -23.91 12.44 -5.48
N CYS A 297 -23.33 13.51 -6.04
CA CYS A 297 -23.50 14.86 -5.52
C CYS A 297 -24.99 15.24 -5.46
N GLY A 298 -25.40 15.84 -4.33
CA GLY A 298 -26.78 16.26 -4.09
C GLY A 298 -27.72 15.16 -3.56
N LEU A 299 -27.27 13.90 -3.49
CA LEU A 299 -28.05 12.81 -2.89
C LEU A 299 -27.41 12.28 -1.60
N PHE A 300 -26.10 12.04 -1.64
CA PHE A 300 -25.33 11.63 -0.47
C PHE A 300 -24.37 12.75 -0.07
N ALA A 301 -24.06 12.84 1.22
CA ALA A 301 -23.02 13.76 1.70
C ALA A 301 -21.74 13.53 0.88
N ARG A 302 -21.06 14.61 0.53
CA ARG A 302 -19.78 14.56 -0.18
C ARG A 302 -18.76 13.86 0.71
N ARG A 303 -18.67 12.53 0.62
CA ARG A 303 -17.54 11.80 1.19
C ARG A 303 -16.32 12.22 0.41
N GLU A 304 -15.29 12.65 1.12
CA GLU A 304 -13.97 12.75 0.53
C GLU A 304 -13.61 11.37 -0.02
N ALA A 305 -13.05 11.33 -1.24
CA ALA A 305 -12.58 10.09 -1.82
C ALA A 305 -11.61 9.47 -0.79
N THR A 306 -11.91 8.27 -0.31
CA THR A 306 -11.13 7.57 0.72
C THR A 306 -9.82 6.99 0.18
N GLY A 307 -9.45 7.35 -1.05
CA GLY A 307 -8.23 6.90 -1.74
C GLY A 307 -7.31 8.07 -2.09
N ASP A 308 -6.04 7.76 -2.25
CA ASP A 308 -5.01 8.70 -2.72
C ASP A 308 -5.14 8.95 -4.22
N ALA A 309 -6.18 9.70 -4.60
CA ALA A 309 -6.45 10.06 -6.00
C ALA A 309 -5.22 10.68 -6.70
N SER A 310 -4.37 11.39 -5.95
CA SER A 310 -3.11 11.95 -6.46
C SER A 310 -2.11 10.86 -6.85
N GLY A 311 -1.92 9.87 -5.98
CA GLY A 311 -1.08 8.69 -6.25
C GLY A 311 -1.60 7.89 -7.46
N THR A 312 -2.89 7.58 -7.49
CA THR A 312 -3.53 6.86 -8.60
C THR A 312 -3.32 7.59 -9.92
N VAL A 313 -3.58 8.90 -9.98
CA VAL A 313 -3.35 9.71 -11.18
C VAL A 313 -1.89 9.69 -11.59
N ALA A 314 -0.96 9.86 -10.66
CA ALA A 314 0.47 9.85 -10.97
C ALA A 314 0.91 8.53 -11.63
N TRP A 315 0.39 7.40 -11.15
CA TRP A 315 0.67 6.09 -11.75
C TRP A 315 0.02 5.89 -13.11
N ILE A 316 -1.23 6.34 -13.31
CA ILE A 316 -1.89 6.35 -14.62
C ILE A 316 -1.05 7.19 -15.60
N LEU A 317 -0.69 8.42 -15.24
CA LEU A 317 0.10 9.30 -16.10
C LEU A 317 1.47 8.69 -16.43
N ARG A 318 2.13 8.08 -15.45
CA ARG A 318 3.41 7.38 -15.65
C ARG A 318 3.28 6.20 -16.63
N ASP A 319 2.22 5.41 -16.52
CA ASP A 319 1.93 4.29 -17.43
C ASP A 319 1.67 4.78 -18.87
N LEU A 320 1.04 5.94 -19.02
CA LEU A 320 0.84 6.60 -20.31
C LEU A 320 2.12 7.24 -20.88
N GLY A 321 3.22 7.25 -20.14
CA GLY A 321 4.45 7.92 -20.55
C GLY A 321 4.42 9.45 -20.39
N LEU A 322 3.58 9.97 -19.49
CA LEU A 322 3.46 11.39 -19.17
C LEU A 322 4.30 11.71 -17.92
N TYR A 323 5.25 12.64 -18.03
CA TYR A 323 6.25 12.88 -16.97
C TYR A 323 6.33 14.32 -16.46
N ALA A 324 5.64 15.26 -17.11
CA ALA A 324 5.55 16.64 -16.66
C ALA A 324 4.08 17.02 -16.52
N LEU A 325 3.72 17.66 -15.41
CA LEU A 325 2.39 18.22 -15.17
C LEU A 325 2.56 19.67 -14.72
N LYS A 326 2.01 20.61 -15.48
CA LYS A 326 1.95 22.03 -15.15
C LYS A 326 0.48 22.45 -15.09
N LEU A 327 0.08 23.29 -14.14
CA LEU A 327 -1.26 23.88 -14.21
C LEU A 327 -1.33 24.85 -15.40
N SER A 328 -2.43 24.84 -16.14
CA SER A 328 -2.63 25.75 -17.26
C SER A 328 -3.08 27.12 -16.76
N ASP A 329 -2.24 28.14 -16.92
CA ASP A 329 -2.61 29.53 -16.61
C ASP A 329 -3.72 30.02 -17.56
N ASP A 330 -3.71 29.53 -18.82
CA ASP A 330 -4.67 29.92 -19.86
C ASP A 330 -5.99 29.12 -19.83
N MET A 331 -6.07 28.06 -19.01
CA MET A 331 -7.26 27.19 -18.91
C MET A 331 -7.50 26.75 -17.47
N PRO A 332 -8.25 27.55 -16.70
CA PRO A 332 -8.62 27.21 -15.33
C PRO A 332 -9.30 25.84 -15.27
N GLY A 333 -8.79 24.93 -14.43
CA GLY A 333 -9.30 23.56 -14.29
C GLY A 333 -8.60 22.50 -15.15
N PHE A 334 -7.57 22.87 -15.92
CA PHE A 334 -6.73 21.92 -16.67
C PHE A 334 -5.27 21.91 -16.18
N GLY A 335 -4.70 20.71 -16.17
CA GLY A 335 -3.26 20.54 -16.27
C GLY A 335 -2.79 20.59 -17.72
N LEU A 336 -1.50 20.77 -17.92
CA LEU A 336 -0.77 20.56 -19.15
C LEU A 336 0.21 19.44 -18.89
N VAL A 337 0.18 18.41 -19.73
CA VAL A 337 1.10 17.29 -19.65
C VAL A 337 1.89 17.13 -20.93
N MET A 338 3.10 16.57 -20.81
CA MET A 338 3.93 16.23 -21.97
C MET A 338 4.29 14.75 -21.92
N PHE A 339 4.18 14.10 -23.07
CA PHE A 339 4.71 12.75 -23.29
C PHE A 339 6.24 12.80 -23.29
N GLY A 340 6.87 11.86 -22.59
CA GLY A 340 8.33 11.70 -22.64
C GLY A 340 8.80 11.23 -24.01
N ALA A 341 10.10 11.33 -24.26
CA ALA A 341 10.73 10.98 -25.54
C ALA A 341 10.74 9.47 -25.88
N ILE A 342 9.86 8.66 -25.30
CA ILE A 342 9.69 7.24 -25.65
C ILE A 342 8.41 7.14 -26.50
N ARG A 343 8.67 7.15 -27.80
CA ARG A 343 7.75 7.10 -28.94
C ARG A 343 6.42 6.40 -28.67
N GLU A 344 5.33 7.13 -28.95
CA GLU A 344 3.99 6.61 -29.22
C GLU A 344 3.89 5.75 -30.51
N HIS A 345 4.93 5.02 -30.91
CA HIS A 345 4.89 4.20 -32.12
C HIS A 345 5.29 2.76 -31.83
N GLY A 346 4.28 1.89 -31.79
CA GLY A 346 4.37 0.51 -32.26
C GLY A 346 4.40 -0.59 -31.20
N ILE A 347 3.22 -1.14 -30.88
CA ILE A 347 3.06 -2.59 -30.93
C ILE A 347 2.06 -2.84 -32.07
N GLY A 348 2.59 -2.89 -33.29
CA GLY A 348 1.87 -3.50 -34.41
C GLY A 348 1.82 -5.00 -34.17
N ALA A 349 0.67 -5.50 -33.76
CA ALA A 349 0.36 -6.91 -33.82
C ALA A 349 -0.13 -7.24 -35.24
N GLU A 350 0.80 -7.37 -36.18
CA GLU A 350 0.61 -8.19 -37.37
C GLU A 350 1.82 -9.12 -37.49
N GLY A 351 1.69 -10.28 -36.85
CA GLY A 351 2.56 -11.42 -37.10
C GLY A 351 2.13 -12.14 -38.37
N LEU A 352 3.12 -12.44 -39.21
CA LEU A 352 3.24 -13.61 -40.08
C LEU A 352 1.93 -14.30 -40.54
N ALA A 353 1.59 -14.13 -41.81
CA ALA A 353 1.08 -15.22 -42.64
C ALA A 353 1.35 -14.98 -44.13
N THR A 354 1.64 -16.09 -44.83
CA THR A 354 1.79 -16.31 -46.29
C THR A 354 3.18 -16.03 -46.87
N ALA A 355 4.03 -17.04 -47.08
CA ALA A 355 4.03 -18.11 -48.11
C ALA A 355 4.66 -17.65 -49.43
N GLY A 356 5.82 -18.23 -49.75
CA GLY A 356 6.61 -17.98 -50.97
C GLY A 356 8.08 -18.30 -50.76
#